data_AF-A0A2U3E3T1-F1
#
_entry.id   AF-A0A2U3E3T1-F1
#
_cell.length_a   1.000
_cell.length_b   1.000
_cell.length_c   1.000
_cell.angle_alpha   90.00
_cell.angle_beta   90.00
_cell.angle_gamma   90.00
#
_symmetry.space_group_name_H-M   'P 1'
#
loop_
_entity.id
_entity.type
_entity.pdbx_description
1 polymer ?
#
loop_
_entity_poly.entity_id
_entity_poly.type
_entity_poly.pdbx_seq_one_letter_code
_entity_poly.pdbx_strand_id
1 'polypeptide(L)'
;MSDDERQGLAFKVYITVPGLDEATVIGALCDDDEEDADNFKVETLVGQSTQAVIRHHRAGNHGEDVNSKLLLVFDSDDLEERGALLVSLDEYHGFDDGVRYAPEDANNYISSLSIANEDWYTMRQDVPEEKTEAAPVEWFALYDVLPKERRAEFDAALLAMNKGVQDVGADEPDEEGDPDELPRFYKAARAEGSDVGRISDGHPAYAEEHGVDAARFAVVDGGYKAEGALIVQVEPERDSFRCKGEVAGEVLRWIFVNLMTWDEAKEFAGRQ
;
A
#
# COMPACT_ATOMS: atom_id res chain seq x y z
N MET A 1 26.67 -35.02 11.58
CA MET A 1 27.05 -33.64 11.22
C MET A 1 25.83 -32.82 11.58
N SER A 2 25.67 -32.52 12.88
CA SER A 2 25.83 -31.18 13.51
C SER A 2 24.83 -30.20 12.89
N ASP A 3 23.67 -29.89 13.48
CA ASP A 3 23.37 -29.28 14.80
C ASP A 3 24.09 -27.95 15.11
N ASP A 4 24.80 -27.36 14.13
CA ASP A 4 25.29 -25.98 14.20
C ASP A 4 24.52 -25.08 13.22
N GLU A 5 23.79 -24.12 13.80
CA GLU A 5 23.63 -22.75 13.30
C GLU A 5 22.85 -22.54 11.98
N ARG A 6 21.52 -22.70 12.03
CA ARG A 6 20.66 -21.79 11.24
C ARG A 6 20.65 -20.45 11.98
N GLN A 7 21.62 -19.59 11.70
CA GLN A 7 21.55 -18.18 12.12
C GLN A 7 20.22 -17.62 11.61
N GLY A 8 19.38 -17.09 12.51
CA GLY A 8 18.21 -16.32 12.12
C GLY A 8 18.67 -15.17 11.23
N LEU A 9 18.02 -14.99 10.08
CA LEU A 9 18.32 -13.84 9.23
C LEU A 9 17.93 -12.57 9.99
N ALA A 10 18.83 -11.60 10.07
CA ALA A 10 18.49 -10.30 10.64
C ALA A 10 17.54 -9.53 9.70
N PHE A 11 16.65 -8.71 10.24
CA PHE A 11 15.72 -7.89 9.47
C PHE A 11 16.21 -6.45 9.34
N LYS A 12 15.93 -5.84 8.20
CA LYS A 12 16.13 -4.39 8.05
C LYS A 12 14.98 -3.62 8.70
N VAL A 13 15.34 -2.64 9.52
CA VAL A 13 14.40 -1.69 10.11
C VAL A 13 14.76 -0.31 9.60
N TYR A 14 13.82 0.36 8.94
CA TYR A 14 14.05 1.68 8.36
C TYR A 14 13.35 2.76 9.17
N ILE A 15 14.10 3.79 9.57
CA ILE A 15 13.55 4.98 10.24
C ILE A 15 13.51 6.12 9.22
N THR A 16 12.31 6.61 8.88
CA THR A 16 12.15 7.70 7.90
C THR A 16 11.77 9.03 8.54
N VAL A 17 11.57 9.07 9.85
CA VAL A 17 11.24 10.29 10.60
C VAL A 17 12.43 10.80 11.42
N PRO A 18 12.58 12.13 11.59
CA PRO A 18 13.67 12.71 12.37
C PRO A 18 13.49 12.58 13.89
N GLY A 19 12.29 12.23 14.37
CA GLY A 19 11.92 12.14 15.78
C GLY A 19 12.23 10.82 16.47
N LEU A 20 12.70 9.81 15.70
CA LEU A 20 13.05 8.49 16.22
C LEU A 20 14.53 8.20 16.02
N ASP A 21 15.12 7.51 16.99
CA ASP A 21 16.46 6.95 16.90
C ASP A 21 16.44 5.43 17.05
N GLU A 22 17.58 4.82 16.73
CA GLU A 22 17.77 3.37 16.79
C GLU A 22 17.47 2.80 18.17
N ALA A 23 17.93 3.45 19.25
CA ALA A 23 17.72 2.97 20.61
C ALA A 23 16.23 2.95 20.99
N THR A 24 15.48 3.98 20.60
CA THR A 24 14.04 4.07 20.85
C THR A 24 13.28 3.00 20.07
N VAL A 25 13.62 2.80 18.79
CA VAL A 25 12.98 1.80 17.94
C VAL A 25 13.26 0.38 18.42
N ILE A 26 14.53 0.07 18.73
CA ILE A 26 14.90 -1.26 19.25
C ILE A 26 14.24 -1.52 20.60
N GLY A 27 14.24 -0.54 21.51
CA GLY A 27 13.55 -0.66 22.79
C GLY A 27 12.03 -0.87 22.63
N ALA A 28 11.41 -0.24 21.63
CA ALA A 28 9.99 -0.47 21.35
C ALA A 28 9.72 -1.85 20.73
N LEU A 29 10.62 -2.37 19.88
CA LEU A 29 10.48 -3.67 19.24
C LEU A 29 10.72 -4.85 20.19
N CYS A 30 11.68 -4.71 21.12
CA CYS A 30 12.19 -5.83 21.92
C CYS A 30 11.82 -5.73 23.41
N ASP A 31 11.24 -4.61 23.86
CA ASP A 31 11.00 -4.31 25.28
C ASP A 31 12.26 -4.55 26.14
N ASP A 32 12.18 -5.39 27.19
CA ASP A 32 13.31 -5.76 28.07
C ASP A 32 14.16 -6.94 27.53
N ASP A 33 13.83 -7.54 26.37
CA ASP A 33 14.54 -8.69 25.82
C ASP A 33 15.69 -8.28 24.88
N GLU A 34 16.88 -8.08 25.46
CA GLU A 34 18.09 -7.66 24.72
C GLU A 34 18.56 -8.70 23.68
N GLU A 35 18.14 -9.97 23.75
CA GLU A 35 18.57 -11.02 22.80
C GLU A 35 17.92 -10.83 21.41
N ASP A 36 16.75 -10.19 21.33
CA ASP A 36 16.05 -9.93 20.07
C ASP A 36 16.63 -8.75 19.29
N ALA A 37 17.36 -7.85 19.96
CA ALA A 37 17.93 -6.65 19.34
C ALA A 37 18.92 -7.00 18.21
N ASP A 38 19.68 -8.09 18.36
CA ASP A 38 20.65 -8.56 17.36
C ASP A 38 19.98 -9.04 16.06
N ASN A 39 18.68 -9.34 16.09
CA ASN A 39 17.89 -9.70 14.91
C ASN A 39 17.55 -8.48 14.05
N PHE A 40 17.81 -7.25 14.50
CA PHE A 40 17.44 -6.03 13.78
C PHE A 40 18.65 -5.20 13.35
N LYS A 41 18.67 -4.84 12.06
CA LYS A 41 19.67 -3.94 11.47
C LYS A 41 18.98 -2.64 11.09
N VAL A 42 19.15 -1.62 11.94
CA VAL A 42 18.50 -0.32 11.74
C VAL A 42 19.23 0.52 10.71
N GLU A 43 18.47 1.19 9.85
CA GLU A 43 18.97 2.12 8.85
C GLU A 43 18.09 3.38 8.82
N THR A 44 18.73 4.55 8.85
CA THR A 44 18.02 5.84 8.92
C THR A 44 17.97 6.49 7.54
N LEU A 45 16.76 6.69 7.02
CA LEU A 45 16.44 7.29 5.73
C LEU A 45 15.46 8.45 5.89
N VAL A 46 15.82 9.43 6.71
CA VAL A 46 14.93 10.56 7.06
C VAL A 46 14.38 11.28 5.84
N GLY A 47 13.06 11.51 5.83
CA GLY A 47 12.33 12.21 4.77
C GLY A 47 12.06 11.38 3.52
N GLN A 48 12.41 10.09 3.52
CA GLN A 48 12.02 9.17 2.45
C GLN A 48 10.62 8.62 2.70
N SER A 49 9.81 8.48 1.65
CA SER A 49 8.55 7.75 1.74
C SER A 49 8.80 6.24 1.86
N THR A 50 7.82 5.50 2.36
CA THR A 50 7.85 4.04 2.42
C THR A 50 8.14 3.42 1.06
N GLN A 51 7.62 3.97 -0.04
CA GLN A 51 7.93 3.51 -1.39
C GLN A 51 9.40 3.72 -1.78
N ALA A 52 9.99 4.85 -1.39
CA ALA A 52 11.41 5.09 -1.61
C ALA A 52 12.27 4.11 -0.78
N VAL A 53 11.83 3.78 0.44
CA VAL A 53 12.46 2.73 1.27
C VAL A 53 12.35 1.36 0.63
N ILE A 54 11.19 0.96 0.13
CA ILE A 54 10.99 -0.32 -0.55
C ILE A 54 11.91 -0.44 -1.78
N ARG A 55 11.98 0.60 -2.61
CA ARG A 55 12.90 0.63 -3.76
C ARG A 55 14.35 0.55 -3.33
N HIS A 56 14.72 1.28 -2.27
CA HIS A 56 16.05 1.24 -1.70
C HIS A 56 16.41 -0.16 -1.18
N HIS A 57 15.49 -0.81 -0.47
CA HIS A 57 15.65 -2.17 0.02
C HIS A 57 15.81 -3.16 -1.14
N ARG A 58 14.93 -3.12 -2.16
CA ARG A 58 15.04 -4.00 -3.35
C ARG A 58 16.36 -3.83 -4.11
N ALA A 59 16.88 -2.60 -4.19
CA ALA A 59 18.17 -2.31 -4.84
C ALA A 59 19.39 -2.65 -3.96
N GLY A 60 19.18 -2.88 -2.66
CA GLY A 60 20.23 -3.18 -1.69
C GLY A 60 20.78 -4.59 -1.87
N ASN A 61 22.10 -4.74 -1.74
CA ASN A 61 22.72 -6.06 -1.62
C ASN A 61 22.63 -6.51 -0.15
N HIS A 62 21.59 -7.29 0.16
CA HIS A 62 21.44 -7.94 1.45
C HIS A 62 22.42 -9.11 1.51
N GLY A 63 23.41 -9.03 2.40
CA GLY A 63 24.31 -10.17 2.62
C GLY A 63 23.55 -11.43 3.03
N GLU A 64 24.22 -12.58 3.11
CA GLU A 64 23.59 -13.86 3.43
C GLU A 64 22.89 -13.88 4.80
N ASP A 65 23.21 -12.92 5.68
CA ASP A 65 22.69 -12.82 7.06
C ASP A 65 21.55 -11.78 7.21
N VAL A 66 20.92 -11.34 6.11
CA VAL A 66 19.84 -10.35 6.14
C VAL A 66 18.65 -10.83 5.30
N ASN A 67 17.46 -10.74 5.88
CA ASN A 67 16.23 -11.05 5.18
C ASN A 67 15.96 -9.99 4.10
N SER A 68 15.93 -10.42 2.83
CA SER A 68 15.74 -9.55 1.67
C SER A 68 14.27 -9.34 1.29
N LYS A 69 13.35 -9.99 2.00
CA LYS A 69 11.92 -10.03 1.68
C LYS A 69 11.07 -9.35 2.73
N LEU A 70 11.49 -9.39 3.99
CA LEU A 70 10.76 -8.80 5.12
C LEU A 70 11.54 -7.61 5.67
N LEU A 71 10.84 -6.49 5.86
CA LEU A 71 11.39 -5.29 6.50
C LEU A 71 10.36 -4.62 7.40
N LEU A 72 10.84 -3.81 8.34
CA LEU A 72 10.03 -2.89 9.12
C LEU A 72 10.31 -1.45 8.70
N VAL A 73 9.27 -0.61 8.68
CA VAL A 73 9.38 0.83 8.43
C VAL A 73 8.71 1.58 9.56
N PHE A 74 9.46 2.52 10.15
CA PHE A 74 9.01 3.49 11.13
C PHE A 74 8.95 4.87 10.47
N ASP A 75 7.74 5.25 10.05
CA ASP A 75 7.44 6.49 9.33
C ASP A 75 6.66 7.51 10.16
N SER A 76 6.55 7.29 11.47
CA SER A 76 5.93 8.19 12.45
C SER A 76 6.67 8.06 13.78
N ASP A 77 6.79 9.16 14.52
CA ASP A 77 7.29 9.16 15.91
C ASP A 77 6.19 8.77 16.92
N ASP A 78 4.94 8.68 16.48
CA ASP A 78 3.83 8.11 17.24
C ASP A 78 3.81 6.58 17.16
N LEU A 79 4.55 5.94 18.07
CA LEU A 79 4.66 4.48 18.15
C LEU A 79 3.40 3.80 18.70
N GLU A 80 2.51 4.54 19.37
CA GLU A 80 1.32 4.00 20.00
C GLU A 80 0.15 3.92 19.01
N GLU A 81 -0.14 5.01 18.28
CA GLU A 81 -1.25 5.04 17.33
C GLU A 81 -0.83 4.55 15.93
N ARG A 82 0.39 4.85 15.48
CA ARG A 82 0.85 4.50 14.12
C ARG A 82 1.67 3.22 14.07
N GLY A 83 2.46 2.95 15.11
CA GLY A 83 3.25 1.73 15.25
C GLY A 83 4.28 1.51 14.13
N ALA A 84 4.69 0.25 13.96
CA ALA A 84 5.61 -0.19 12.91
C ALA A 84 4.84 -0.72 11.70
N LEU A 85 5.31 -0.39 10.49
CA LEU A 85 4.81 -0.99 9.26
C LEU A 85 5.67 -2.20 8.90
N LEU A 86 5.11 -3.40 9.03
CA LEU A 86 5.73 -4.63 8.58
C LEU A 86 5.41 -4.86 7.10
N VAL A 87 6.46 -4.91 6.27
CA VAL A 87 6.34 -5.05 4.81
C VAL A 87 6.89 -6.40 4.37
N SER A 88 6.10 -7.12 3.57
CA SER A 88 6.54 -8.29 2.81
C SER A 88 6.68 -7.92 1.34
N LEU A 89 7.86 -8.16 0.78
CA LEU A 89 8.15 -7.91 -0.63
C LEU A 89 7.90 -9.12 -1.52
N ASP A 90 7.59 -10.29 -0.93
CA ASP A 90 7.15 -11.47 -1.66
C ASP A 90 5.61 -11.44 -1.72
N GLU A 91 5.10 -10.80 -2.77
CA GLU A 91 3.67 -10.63 -3.02
C GLU A 91 3.10 -11.95 -3.55
N TYR A 92 2.31 -12.65 -2.74
CA TYR A 92 1.54 -13.80 -3.20
C TYR A 92 0.15 -13.81 -2.52
N HIS A 93 -0.88 -13.55 -3.33
CA HIS A 93 -2.21 -14.17 -3.22
C HIS A 93 -3.25 -13.49 -2.35
N GLY A 94 -3.31 -12.16 -2.46
CA GLY A 94 -4.45 -11.35 -2.03
C GLY A 94 -4.48 -11.11 -0.52
N PHE A 95 -3.37 -10.64 0.03
CA PHE A 95 -3.23 -10.01 1.34
C PHE A 95 -2.51 -8.68 1.18
N ASP A 96 -2.66 -7.76 2.14
CA ASP A 96 -1.96 -6.47 2.09
C ASP A 96 -0.45 -6.64 2.36
N ASP A 97 0.38 -6.08 1.47
CA ASP A 97 1.85 -6.22 1.48
C ASP A 97 2.54 -5.44 2.61
N GLY A 98 1.80 -4.55 3.27
CA GLY A 98 2.23 -3.78 4.44
C GLY A 98 1.15 -3.78 5.51
N VAL A 99 1.47 -4.21 6.73
CA VAL A 99 0.53 -4.22 7.85
C VAL A 99 1.11 -3.50 9.05
N ARG A 100 0.29 -2.66 9.69
CA ARG A 100 0.64 -1.86 10.85
C ARG A 100 0.44 -2.68 12.11
N TYR A 101 1.45 -2.70 12.97
CA TYR A 101 1.40 -3.35 14.27
C TYR A 101 1.97 -2.42 15.34
N ALA A 102 1.57 -2.64 16.59
CA ALA A 102 2.37 -2.15 17.70
C ALA A 102 3.80 -2.72 17.55
N PRO A 103 4.86 -1.98 17.94
CA PRO A 103 6.23 -2.43 17.69
C PRO A 103 6.55 -3.83 18.24
N GLU A 104 6.14 -4.17 19.46
CA GLU A 104 6.32 -5.50 20.05
C GLU A 104 5.63 -6.61 19.21
N ASP A 105 4.41 -6.36 18.76
CA ASP A 105 3.69 -7.28 17.87
C ASP A 105 4.42 -7.42 16.53
N ALA A 106 4.97 -6.33 15.98
CA ALA A 106 5.72 -6.36 14.74
C ALA A 106 6.96 -7.27 14.82
N ASN A 107 7.68 -7.25 15.96
CA ASN A 107 8.77 -8.19 16.23
C ASN A 107 8.26 -9.64 16.23
N ASN A 108 7.21 -9.93 16.99
CA ASN A 108 6.63 -11.28 17.05
C ASN A 108 6.21 -11.80 15.66
N TYR A 109 5.55 -10.97 14.86
CA TYR A 109 5.08 -11.35 13.53
C TYR A 109 6.23 -11.52 12.53
N ILE A 110 7.21 -10.60 12.49
CA ILE A 110 8.33 -10.71 11.52
C ILE A 110 9.21 -11.92 11.80
N SER A 111 9.48 -12.18 13.09
CA SER A 111 10.25 -13.33 13.54
C SER A 111 9.54 -14.65 13.23
N SER A 112 8.22 -14.70 13.45
CA SER A 112 7.39 -15.86 13.09
C SER A 112 7.40 -16.16 11.59
N LEU A 113 7.19 -15.13 10.74
CA LEU A 113 7.21 -15.24 9.29
C LEU A 113 8.55 -15.79 8.77
N SER A 114 9.66 -15.35 9.37
CA SER A 114 10.99 -15.81 8.95
C SER A 114 11.32 -17.25 9.35
N ILE A 115 10.90 -17.70 10.54
CA ILE A 115 11.18 -19.07 11.01
C ILE A 115 10.50 -20.10 10.12
N ALA A 116 9.27 -19.81 9.71
CA ALA A 116 8.46 -20.74 8.97
C ALA A 116 8.81 -20.78 7.46
N ASN A 117 9.57 -19.79 6.95
CA ASN A 117 9.69 -19.50 5.50
C ASN A 117 8.31 -19.42 4.84
N GLU A 118 7.32 -18.94 5.60
CA GLU A 118 5.93 -18.95 5.22
C GLU A 118 5.58 -17.59 4.62
N ASP A 119 4.91 -17.63 3.48
CA ASP A 119 4.23 -16.48 2.93
C ASP A 119 3.05 -16.09 3.85
N TRP A 120 2.52 -14.88 3.66
CA TRP A 120 1.32 -14.40 4.36
C TRP A 120 0.17 -15.43 4.34
N TYR A 121 0.09 -16.20 3.26
CA TYR A 121 -0.92 -17.23 3.04
C TYR A 121 -0.89 -18.35 4.08
N THR A 122 0.28 -18.74 4.58
CA THR A 122 0.37 -19.88 5.51
C THR A 122 0.14 -19.45 6.97
N MET A 123 0.59 -18.26 7.38
CA MET A 123 0.38 -17.74 8.74
C MET A 123 -1.05 -17.23 9.01
N ARG A 124 -1.79 -16.80 7.98
CA ARG A 124 -3.16 -16.26 8.12
C ARG A 124 -4.26 -17.23 7.69
N GLN A 125 -3.93 -18.51 7.48
CA GLN A 125 -4.91 -19.53 7.07
C GLN A 125 -6.05 -19.73 8.08
N ASP A 126 -5.75 -19.55 9.37
CA ASP A 126 -6.71 -19.73 10.47
C ASP A 126 -7.45 -18.43 10.87
N VAL A 127 -7.19 -17.32 10.16
CA VAL A 127 -7.88 -16.02 10.35
C VAL A 127 -8.56 -15.59 9.03
N PRO A 128 -9.59 -16.32 8.57
CA PRO A 128 -10.25 -16.05 7.28
C PRO A 128 -10.92 -14.68 7.21
N GLU A 129 -11.10 -13.97 8.33
CA GLU A 129 -11.59 -12.59 8.39
C GLU A 129 -10.52 -11.55 8.02
N GLU A 130 -9.23 -11.89 8.19
CA GLU A 130 -8.07 -11.07 7.76
C GLU A 130 -7.61 -11.40 6.34
N LYS A 131 -8.18 -12.47 5.76
CA LYS A 131 -8.09 -12.72 4.33
C LYS A 131 -8.87 -11.62 3.63
N THR A 132 -8.17 -10.60 3.14
CA THR A 132 -8.74 -9.77 2.09
C THR A 132 -9.18 -10.72 0.99
N GLU A 133 -10.42 -10.64 0.54
CA GLU A 133 -10.95 -11.57 -0.46
C GLU A 133 -9.99 -11.59 -1.67
N ALA A 134 -9.14 -12.62 -1.73
CA ALA A 134 -8.07 -12.77 -2.70
C ALA A 134 -8.62 -13.22 -4.06
N ALA A 135 -9.56 -12.44 -4.59
CA ALA A 135 -10.17 -12.49 -5.90
C ALA A 135 -10.60 -11.05 -6.22
N PRO A 136 -10.60 -10.58 -7.48
CA PRO A 136 -10.59 -9.16 -7.80
C PRO A 136 -11.91 -8.49 -7.35
N VAL A 137 -11.92 -7.89 -6.17
CA VAL A 137 -13.02 -7.05 -5.72
C VAL A 137 -12.65 -5.63 -6.10
N GLU A 138 -13.53 -4.95 -6.81
CA GLU A 138 -13.32 -3.56 -7.17
C GLU A 138 -13.31 -2.71 -5.90
N TRP A 139 -12.13 -2.38 -5.36
CA TRP A 139 -11.95 -1.68 -4.08
C TRP A 139 -12.48 -0.24 -4.10
N PHE A 140 -12.44 0.43 -5.24
CA PHE A 140 -12.77 1.86 -5.33
C PHE A 140 -13.75 2.12 -6.45
N ALA A 141 -14.66 3.08 -6.26
CA ALA A 141 -15.46 3.58 -7.37
C ALA A 141 -14.64 4.54 -8.25
N LEU A 142 -14.70 4.37 -9.58
CA LEU A 142 -14.27 5.36 -10.57
C LEU A 142 -15.50 5.96 -11.23
N TYR A 143 -15.83 7.20 -10.87
CA TYR A 143 -17.01 7.89 -11.38
C TYR A 143 -16.76 8.54 -12.74
N ASP A 144 -17.60 8.19 -13.72
CA ASP A 144 -17.70 8.84 -15.02
C ASP A 144 -18.62 10.06 -14.92
N VAL A 145 -18.02 11.25 -14.94
CA VAL A 145 -18.75 12.54 -14.97
C VAL A 145 -18.79 13.13 -16.38
N LEU A 146 -18.07 12.53 -17.32
CA LEU A 146 -17.99 13.00 -18.68
C LEU A 146 -19.34 12.88 -19.41
N PRO A 147 -19.63 13.76 -20.38
CA PRO A 147 -20.74 13.55 -21.30
C PRO A 147 -20.62 12.21 -22.04
N LYS A 148 -21.74 11.57 -22.37
CA LYS A 148 -21.78 10.28 -23.12
C LYS A 148 -20.88 10.24 -24.35
N GLU A 149 -20.71 11.35 -25.06
CA GLU A 149 -19.89 11.41 -26.27
C GLU A 149 -18.39 11.20 -25.98
N ARG A 150 -17.97 11.41 -24.73
CA ARG A 150 -16.59 11.22 -24.25
C ARG A 150 -16.41 9.93 -23.47
N ARG A 151 -17.34 8.97 -23.59
CA ARG A 151 -17.28 7.68 -22.89
C ARG A 151 -15.98 6.92 -23.15
N ALA A 152 -15.44 6.97 -24.37
CA ALA A 152 -14.17 6.34 -24.71
C ALA A 152 -12.99 6.89 -23.89
N GLU A 153 -13.06 8.14 -23.43
CA GLU A 153 -12.04 8.71 -22.55
C GLU A 153 -12.10 8.13 -21.14
N PHE A 154 -13.31 7.90 -20.63
CA PHE A 154 -13.50 7.19 -19.36
C PHE A 154 -13.02 5.74 -19.45
N ASP A 155 -13.39 5.02 -20.50
CA ASP A 155 -13.00 3.62 -20.65
C ASP A 155 -11.46 3.48 -20.74
N ALA A 156 -10.79 4.41 -21.42
CA ALA A 156 -9.33 4.49 -21.45
C ALA A 156 -8.71 4.84 -20.09
N ALA A 157 -9.35 5.72 -19.31
CA ALA A 157 -8.91 6.06 -17.95
C ALA A 157 -9.03 4.87 -17.00
N LEU A 158 -10.17 4.17 -17.03
CA LEU A 158 -10.42 2.97 -16.25
C LEU A 158 -9.37 1.89 -16.56
N LEU A 159 -9.02 1.72 -17.84
CA LEU A 159 -7.98 0.80 -18.27
C LEU A 159 -6.62 1.18 -17.68
N ALA A 160 -6.20 2.44 -17.86
CA ALA A 160 -4.90 2.93 -17.39
C ALA A 160 -4.77 2.83 -15.85
N MET A 161 -5.84 3.15 -15.12
CA MET A 161 -5.86 3.09 -13.66
C MET A 161 -5.87 1.65 -13.13
N ASN A 162 -6.43 0.68 -13.85
CA ASN A 162 -6.29 -0.73 -13.45
C ASN A 162 -4.92 -1.30 -13.85
N LYS A 163 -4.29 -0.78 -14.91
CA LYS A 163 -2.96 -1.22 -15.36
C LYS A 163 -1.82 -0.81 -14.43
N GLY A 164 -1.78 0.44 -13.93
CA GLY A 164 -0.69 0.91 -13.07
C GLY A 164 -0.43 0.01 -11.86
N VAL A 165 -1.48 -0.61 -11.33
CA VAL A 165 -1.40 -1.52 -10.19
C VAL A 165 -0.59 -2.81 -10.47
N GLN A 166 -0.31 -3.12 -11.73
CA GLN A 166 0.40 -4.35 -12.14
C GLN A 166 1.90 -4.19 -12.31
N ASP A 167 2.38 -2.97 -12.59
CA ASP A 167 3.80 -2.70 -12.78
C ASP A 167 4.55 -2.59 -11.43
N VAL A 168 3.84 -2.71 -10.31
CA VAL A 168 4.43 -2.81 -8.97
C VAL A 168 4.94 -4.24 -8.77
N GLY A 169 6.24 -4.45 -8.99
CA GLY A 169 6.92 -5.74 -8.72
C GLY A 169 7.25 -6.59 -9.93
N ALA A 170 6.81 -6.22 -11.14
CA ALA A 170 7.25 -6.88 -12.37
C ALA A 170 8.63 -6.34 -12.80
N ASP A 171 9.62 -7.23 -12.96
CA ASP A 171 10.96 -6.89 -13.44
C ASP A 171 10.95 -6.37 -14.90
N GLU A 172 9.86 -6.59 -15.64
CA GLU A 172 9.60 -6.04 -16.97
C GLU A 172 8.12 -5.63 -17.09
N PRO A 173 7.78 -4.50 -17.74
CA PRO A 173 6.40 -4.14 -18.01
C PRO A 173 5.78 -5.21 -18.90
N ASP A 174 4.77 -5.91 -18.41
CA ASP A 174 4.10 -6.95 -19.18
C ASP A 174 3.22 -6.28 -20.24
N GLU A 175 3.77 -6.06 -21.44
CA GLU A 175 3.07 -5.40 -22.56
C GLU A 175 1.95 -6.29 -23.18
N GLU A 176 1.83 -7.56 -22.76
CA GLU A 176 1.01 -8.59 -23.45
C GLU A 176 -0.15 -9.19 -22.63
N GLY A 177 -0.51 -8.64 -21.46
CA GLY A 177 -1.68 -9.11 -20.69
C GLY A 177 -3.02 -8.69 -21.32
N ASP A 178 -3.99 -9.61 -21.43
CA ASP A 178 -5.36 -9.25 -21.82
C ASP A 178 -5.99 -8.37 -20.72
N PRO A 179 -6.41 -7.12 -21.03
CA PRO A 179 -6.99 -6.24 -20.04
C PRO A 179 -8.24 -6.76 -19.34
N ASP A 180 -8.95 -7.72 -19.96
CA ASP A 180 -10.11 -8.37 -19.37
C ASP A 180 -9.76 -9.48 -18.38
N GLU A 181 -8.51 -9.96 -18.37
CA GLU A 181 -7.99 -10.95 -17.42
C GLU A 181 -7.34 -10.30 -16.18
N LEU A 182 -7.24 -8.97 -16.16
CA LEU A 182 -6.58 -8.18 -15.12
C LEU A 182 -7.45 -8.00 -13.86
N PRO A 183 -6.85 -8.02 -12.65
CA PRO A 183 -7.56 -7.64 -11.43
C PRO A 183 -8.12 -6.21 -11.54
N ARG A 184 -9.42 -6.06 -11.31
CA ARG A 184 -10.11 -4.76 -11.35
C ARG A 184 -10.15 -4.16 -9.95
N PHE A 185 -9.35 -3.12 -9.72
CA PHE A 185 -9.36 -2.34 -8.48
C PHE A 185 -10.42 -1.24 -8.53
N TYR A 186 -10.79 -0.78 -9.72
CA TYR A 186 -11.80 0.26 -9.89
C TYR A 186 -13.10 -0.29 -10.47
N LYS A 187 -14.20 -0.03 -9.76
CA LYS A 187 -15.57 -0.23 -10.24
C LYS A 187 -16.01 0.98 -11.02
N ALA A 188 -16.41 0.79 -12.27
CA ALA A 188 -16.98 1.87 -13.04
C ALA A 188 -18.34 2.31 -12.44
N ALA A 189 -18.42 3.56 -11.99
CA ALA A 189 -19.63 4.18 -11.51
C ALA A 189 -20.09 5.27 -12.48
N ARG A 190 -21.39 5.40 -12.73
CA ARG A 190 -21.92 6.45 -13.62
C ARG A 190 -22.43 7.62 -12.81
N ALA A 191 -21.92 8.81 -13.10
CA ALA A 191 -22.36 10.06 -12.49
C ALA A 191 -22.37 11.21 -13.51
N GLU A 192 -22.74 10.91 -14.76
CA GLU A 192 -22.78 11.87 -15.87
C GLU A 192 -23.47 13.17 -15.46
N GLY A 193 -22.76 14.30 -15.65
CA GLY A 193 -23.30 15.64 -15.35
C GLY A 193 -23.52 15.94 -13.86
N SER A 194 -23.08 15.06 -12.96
CA SER A 194 -23.05 15.33 -11.51
C SER A 194 -21.77 16.08 -11.14
N ASP A 195 -21.87 17.01 -10.19
CA ASP A 195 -20.68 17.61 -9.59
C ASP A 195 -20.12 16.70 -8.48
N VAL A 196 -18.83 16.89 -8.18
CA VAL A 196 -18.11 16.09 -7.18
C VAL A 196 -18.77 16.16 -5.80
N GLY A 197 -19.34 17.30 -5.43
CA GLY A 197 -20.02 17.45 -4.13
C GLY A 197 -21.22 16.50 -4.00
N ARG A 198 -22.05 16.42 -5.03
CA ARG A 198 -23.17 15.44 -5.07
C ARG A 198 -22.70 14.00 -5.06
N ILE A 199 -21.59 13.71 -5.75
CA ILE A 199 -21.00 12.37 -5.73
C ILE A 199 -20.53 12.04 -4.32
N SER A 200 -19.78 12.93 -3.66
CA SER A 200 -19.33 12.74 -2.28
C SER A 200 -20.47 12.54 -1.29
N ASP A 201 -21.59 13.26 -1.46
CA ASP A 201 -22.77 13.09 -0.59
C ASP A 201 -23.44 11.72 -0.76
N GLY A 202 -23.47 11.18 -1.99
CA GLY A 202 -24.11 9.90 -2.31
C GLY A 202 -23.17 8.69 -2.25
N HIS A 203 -21.87 8.91 -2.19
CA HIS A 203 -20.86 7.87 -2.30
C HIS A 203 -20.93 6.83 -1.18
N PRO A 204 -21.10 7.19 0.12
CA PRO A 204 -21.18 6.18 1.19
C PRO A 204 -22.30 5.14 0.95
N ALA A 205 -23.47 5.58 0.46
CA ALA A 205 -24.57 4.68 0.14
C ALA A 205 -24.28 3.81 -1.09
N TYR A 206 -23.64 4.39 -2.12
CA TYR A 206 -23.18 3.62 -3.28
C TYR A 206 -22.14 2.56 -2.87
N ALA A 207 -21.22 2.94 -1.98
CA ALA A 207 -20.16 2.08 -1.49
C ALA A 207 -20.69 0.88 -0.70
N GLU A 208 -21.66 1.11 0.19
CA GLU A 208 -22.37 0.05 0.91
C GLU A 208 -23.08 -0.92 -0.04
N GLU A 209 -23.76 -0.42 -1.09
CA GLU A 209 -24.47 -1.26 -2.06
C GLU A 209 -23.51 -2.10 -2.94
N HIS A 210 -22.34 -1.56 -3.26
CA HIS A 210 -21.45 -2.15 -4.27
C HIS A 210 -20.18 -2.77 -3.70
N GLY A 211 -19.97 -2.73 -2.38
CA GLY A 211 -18.82 -3.31 -1.70
C GLY A 211 -17.50 -2.61 -2.02
N VAL A 212 -17.52 -1.29 -2.19
CA VAL A 212 -16.30 -0.48 -2.42
C VAL A 212 -15.98 0.36 -1.18
N ASP A 213 -14.78 0.95 -1.11
CA ASP A 213 -14.37 1.87 -0.05
C ASP A 213 -15.38 3.03 0.05
N ALA A 214 -15.92 3.26 1.25
CA ALA A 214 -16.94 4.27 1.50
C ALA A 214 -16.38 5.67 1.79
N ALA A 215 -15.09 5.74 2.13
CA ALA A 215 -14.40 6.97 2.46
C ALA A 215 -13.71 7.58 1.25
N ARG A 216 -13.40 6.81 0.19
CA ARG A 216 -12.51 7.24 -0.89
C ARG A 216 -12.94 6.73 -2.26
N PHE A 217 -12.81 7.60 -3.26
CA PHE A 217 -13.11 7.27 -4.65
C PHE A 217 -12.30 8.11 -5.63
N ALA A 218 -12.41 7.79 -6.92
CA ALA A 218 -11.81 8.56 -8.00
C ALA A 218 -12.86 9.05 -8.99
N VAL A 219 -12.56 10.15 -9.69
CA VAL A 219 -13.43 10.77 -10.69
C VAL A 219 -12.67 11.05 -11.98
N VAL A 220 -13.29 10.70 -13.09
CA VAL A 220 -12.90 11.16 -14.43
C VAL A 220 -13.88 12.25 -14.85
N ASP A 221 -13.39 13.48 -14.90
CA ASP A 221 -14.17 14.66 -15.28
C ASP A 221 -13.52 15.42 -16.45
N GLY A 222 -14.04 16.60 -16.77
CA GLY A 222 -13.54 17.43 -17.85
C GLY A 222 -12.05 17.77 -17.76
N GLY A 223 -11.47 17.78 -16.55
CA GLY A 223 -10.06 18.08 -16.29
C GLY A 223 -9.12 16.90 -16.49
N TYR A 224 -9.64 15.67 -16.62
CA TYR A 224 -8.84 14.43 -16.65
C TYR A 224 -7.64 14.47 -17.62
N LYS A 225 -7.83 14.97 -18.85
CA LYS A 225 -6.76 15.01 -19.85
C LYS A 225 -5.60 15.94 -19.50
N ALA A 226 -5.86 17.01 -18.75
CA ALA A 226 -4.85 18.02 -18.41
C ALA A 226 -4.23 17.75 -17.03
N GLU A 227 -5.06 17.34 -16.08
CA GLU A 227 -4.72 17.28 -14.66
C GLU A 227 -4.70 15.85 -14.11
N GLY A 228 -5.27 14.89 -14.82
CA GLY A 228 -5.42 13.51 -14.36
C GLY A 228 -6.71 13.27 -13.56
N ALA A 229 -6.83 12.05 -13.01
CA ALA A 229 -7.98 11.66 -12.21
C ALA A 229 -8.05 12.51 -10.93
N LEU A 230 -9.27 12.86 -10.52
CA LEU A 230 -9.49 13.49 -9.22
C LEU A 230 -9.68 12.39 -8.18
N ILE A 231 -8.77 12.31 -7.23
CA ILE A 231 -8.83 11.41 -6.07
C ILE A 231 -9.53 12.17 -4.94
N VAL A 232 -10.55 11.54 -4.34
CA VAL A 232 -11.44 12.20 -3.37
C VAL A 232 -11.50 11.39 -2.08
N GLN A 233 -11.40 12.10 -0.96
CA GLN A 233 -11.66 11.59 0.38
C GLN A 233 -12.91 12.27 0.93
N VAL A 234 -13.84 11.47 1.46
CA VAL A 234 -15.07 11.93 2.12
C VAL A 234 -14.89 11.99 3.64
N GLU A 235 -14.15 11.03 4.20
CA GLU A 235 -13.85 10.91 5.63
C GLU A 235 -12.35 10.68 5.88
N PRO A 236 -11.78 11.20 7.00
CA PRO A 236 -12.45 11.91 8.08
C PRO A 236 -12.79 13.38 7.75
N GLU A 237 -12.09 13.98 6.79
CA GLU A 237 -12.38 15.30 6.25
C GLU A 237 -12.49 15.24 4.73
N ARG A 238 -13.34 16.10 4.17
CA ARG A 238 -13.47 16.20 2.71
C ARG A 238 -12.25 16.87 2.12
N ASP A 239 -11.48 16.12 1.35
CA ASP A 239 -10.32 16.62 0.65
C ASP A 239 -10.20 15.94 -0.73
N SER A 240 -9.41 16.53 -1.63
CA SER A 240 -9.18 15.95 -2.95
C SER A 240 -7.88 16.45 -3.58
N PHE A 241 -7.32 15.65 -4.48
CA PHE A 241 -6.17 16.04 -5.29
C PHE A 241 -6.20 15.39 -6.67
N ARG A 242 -5.39 15.92 -7.58
CA ARG A 242 -5.27 15.43 -8.95
C ARG A 242 -4.03 14.56 -9.08
N CYS A 243 -4.15 13.39 -9.70
CA CYS A 243 -3.04 12.51 -10.00
C CYS A 243 -3.10 12.06 -11.47
N LYS A 244 -1.98 12.12 -12.19
CA LYS A 244 -1.90 11.80 -13.61
C LYS A 244 -1.53 10.33 -13.84
N GLY A 245 -1.89 9.85 -15.04
CA GLY A 245 -1.39 8.60 -15.59
C GLY A 245 -1.86 7.34 -14.85
N GLU A 246 -1.18 6.24 -15.14
CA GLU A 246 -1.42 4.91 -14.56
C GLU A 246 -1.27 4.92 -13.03
N VAL A 247 -0.35 5.74 -12.52
CA VAL A 247 -0.07 5.95 -11.09
C VAL A 247 -1.30 6.40 -10.29
N ALA A 248 -2.24 7.13 -10.90
CA ALA A 248 -3.49 7.49 -10.24
C ALA A 248 -4.30 6.26 -9.80
N GLY A 249 -4.12 5.14 -10.50
CA GLY A 249 -4.69 3.85 -10.15
C GLY A 249 -4.16 3.28 -8.83
N GLU A 250 -2.88 3.48 -8.57
CA GLU A 250 -2.18 2.91 -7.42
C GLU A 250 -2.33 3.74 -6.15
N VAL A 251 -2.48 5.06 -6.28
CA VAL A 251 -2.43 5.96 -5.12
C VAL A 251 -3.49 5.62 -4.05
N LEU A 252 -4.73 5.32 -4.45
CA LEU A 252 -5.77 4.91 -3.49
C LEU A 252 -5.46 3.56 -2.86
N ARG A 253 -4.89 2.63 -3.62
CA ARG A 253 -4.42 1.35 -3.07
C ARG A 253 -3.33 1.57 -2.03
N TRP A 254 -2.32 2.39 -2.33
CA TRP A 254 -1.24 2.71 -1.41
C TRP A 254 -1.73 3.39 -0.13
N ILE A 255 -2.71 4.28 -0.23
CA ILE A 255 -3.35 4.89 0.93
C ILE A 255 -4.13 3.83 1.73
N PHE A 256 -4.86 2.97 1.04
CA PHE A 256 -5.65 1.91 1.65
C PHE A 256 -4.78 0.91 2.42
N VAL A 257 -3.66 0.48 1.84
CA VAL A 257 -2.69 -0.43 2.48
C VAL A 257 -1.65 0.31 3.35
N ASN A 258 -1.92 1.57 3.71
CA ASN A 258 -1.09 2.39 4.59
C ASN A 258 0.39 2.60 4.16
N LEU A 259 0.70 2.38 2.88
CA LEU A 259 2.02 2.66 2.28
C LEU A 259 2.24 4.16 2.07
N MET A 260 1.18 4.95 2.01
CA MET A 260 1.25 6.42 2.02
C MET A 260 0.11 7.00 2.84
N THR A 261 0.40 8.09 3.55
CA THR A 261 -0.64 8.97 4.10
C THR A 261 -1.30 9.80 2.99
N TRP A 262 -2.44 10.41 3.31
CA TRP A 262 -3.14 11.29 2.38
C TRP A 262 -2.30 12.52 1.98
N ASP A 263 -1.56 13.10 2.92
CA ASP A 263 -0.70 14.26 2.67
C ASP A 263 0.52 13.90 1.81
N GLU A 264 1.14 12.75 2.06
CA GLU A 264 2.23 12.24 1.20
C GLU A 264 1.73 11.96 -0.21
N ALA A 265 0.50 11.44 -0.36
CA ALA A 265 -0.10 11.20 -1.67
C ALA A 265 -0.32 12.52 -2.45
N LYS A 266 -0.76 13.58 -1.77
CA LYS A 266 -0.90 14.93 -2.36
C LYS A 266 0.45 15.49 -2.80
N GLU A 267 1.47 15.39 -1.95
CA GLU A 267 2.81 15.87 -2.28
C GLU A 267 3.40 15.09 -3.45
N PHE A 268 3.25 13.76 -3.45
CA PHE A 268 3.68 12.89 -4.52
C PHE A 268 3.00 13.24 -5.85
N ALA A 269 1.68 13.40 -5.85
CA ALA A 269 0.91 13.75 -7.05
C ALA A 269 1.27 15.16 -7.57
N GLY A 270 1.55 16.11 -6.69
CA GLY A 270 1.98 17.47 -7.05
C GLY A 270 3.35 17.55 -7.72
N ARG A 271 4.16 16.49 -7.65
CA ARG A 271 5.49 16.41 -8.30
C ARG A 271 5.43 15.84 -9.73
N GLN A 272 4.23 15.52 -10.26
CA GLN A 272 4.02 14.89 -11.58
C GLN A 272 3.67 15.84 -12.75
#